data_AF-A0A4Y8BK69-F1
#
_entry.id   AF-A0A4Y8BK69-F1
#
_cell.length_a   1.000
_cell.length_b   1.000
_cell.length_c   1.000
_cell.angle_alpha   90.00
_cell.angle_beta   90.00
_cell.angle_gamma   90.00
#
_symmetry.space_group_name_H-M   'P 1'
#
loop_
_entity.id
_entity.type
_entity.pdbx_description
1 polymer ?
#
loop_
_entity_poly.entity_id
_entity_poly.type
_entity_poly.pdbx_seq_one_letter_code
_entity_poly.pdbx_strand_id
1 'polypeptide(L)'
;MGELSSKGEQLIATAYTFGATSLVFAVAPFLIVIIKGLIDHRKPDRLPSSIFSVILFAFLVHTISCILFLLFIKIADAQSRIYGSNYFQEKVFPLFWESNKQSVLSMAGAGDNIVAEGSFVILYTVQTIRDWSFIILPILVLSLGSAYGAFQSKKDTYRQGNDYLTTLVWTIVSTLGASLLFIVWAKIAEIALFIPNGETIIGKMQEAYRNMILN
;
A
#
# COMPACT_ATOMS: atom_id res chain seq x y z
N MET A 1 8.68 -28.12 32.63
CA MET A 1 8.83 -26.69 32.32
C MET A 1 8.70 -26.51 30.82
N GLY A 2 7.71 -25.72 30.37
CA GLY A 2 7.60 -25.25 28.99
C GLY A 2 6.60 -25.99 28.08
N GLU A 3 5.32 -26.09 28.46
CA GLU A 3 4.27 -26.26 27.44
C GLU A 3 4.19 -24.95 26.64
N LEU A 4 4.61 -25.03 25.38
CA LEU A 4 4.57 -23.95 24.40
C LEU A 4 3.13 -23.50 24.16
N SER A 5 2.72 -22.44 24.87
CA SER A 5 1.80 -21.41 24.36
C SER A 5 2.40 -20.88 23.05
N SER A 6 2.14 -21.59 21.94
CA SER A 6 2.76 -21.32 20.63
C SER A 6 1.76 -21.10 19.51
N LYS A 7 0.52 -21.57 19.67
CA LYS A 7 -0.47 -21.50 18.58
C LYS A 7 -0.97 -20.07 18.34
N GLY A 8 -1.21 -19.30 19.39
CA GLY A 8 -1.67 -17.91 19.26
C GLY A 8 -0.55 -16.96 18.84
N GLU A 9 0.62 -17.11 19.46
CA GLU A 9 1.82 -16.34 19.16
C GLU A 9 2.30 -16.58 17.72
N GLN A 10 2.20 -17.81 17.22
CA GLN A 10 2.48 -18.15 15.82
C GLN A 10 1.45 -17.55 14.86
N LEU A 11 0.18 -17.47 15.25
CA LEU A 11 -0.85 -16.83 14.45
C LEU A 11 -0.58 -15.32 14.30
N ILE A 12 -0.15 -14.64 15.36
CA ILE A 12 0.28 -13.23 15.30
C ILE A 12 1.50 -13.06 14.38
N ALA A 13 2.50 -13.93 14.48
CA ALA A 13 3.67 -13.90 13.59
C ALA A 13 3.30 -14.18 12.11
N THR A 14 2.29 -15.03 11.88
CA THR A 14 1.73 -15.28 10.55
C THR A 14 1.03 -14.03 10.02
N ALA A 15 0.25 -13.34 10.85
CA ALA A 15 -0.38 -12.06 10.50
C ALA A 15 0.65 -10.99 10.15
N TYR A 16 1.75 -10.92 10.90
CA TYR A 16 2.89 -10.08 10.56
C TYR A 16 3.44 -10.41 9.16
N THR A 17 3.75 -11.68 8.90
CA THR A 17 4.41 -12.10 7.66
C THR A 17 3.53 -11.87 6.42
N PHE A 18 2.28 -12.32 6.49
CA PHE A 18 1.35 -12.22 5.36
C PHE A 18 0.79 -10.80 5.19
N GLY A 19 0.62 -10.05 6.29
CA GLY A 19 0.27 -8.63 6.26
C GLY A 19 1.40 -7.74 5.73
N ALA A 20 2.65 -8.02 6.11
CA ALA A 20 3.81 -7.36 5.52
C ALA A 20 3.90 -7.63 4.02
N THR A 21 3.70 -8.90 3.63
CA THR A 21 3.74 -9.30 2.23
C THR A 21 2.62 -8.62 1.43
N SER A 22 1.38 -8.60 1.95
CA SER A 22 0.27 -7.91 1.26
C SER A 22 0.55 -6.43 1.06
N LEU A 23 1.12 -5.76 2.07
CA LEU A 23 1.55 -4.36 1.97
C LEU A 23 2.63 -4.16 0.90
N VAL A 24 3.64 -5.03 0.85
CA VAL A 24 4.70 -4.98 -0.17
C VAL A 24 4.10 -5.13 -1.57
N PHE A 25 3.24 -6.13 -1.79
CA PHE A 25 2.63 -6.36 -3.10
C PHE A 25 1.68 -5.23 -3.52
N ALA A 26 1.06 -4.54 -2.56
CA ALA A 26 0.20 -3.39 -2.81
C ALA A 26 0.98 -2.08 -3.09
N VAL A 27 2.15 -1.87 -2.47
CA VAL A 27 2.84 -0.57 -2.50
C VAL A 27 4.12 -0.60 -3.34
N ALA A 28 4.96 -1.61 -3.17
CA ALA A 28 6.31 -1.63 -3.72
C ALA A 28 6.36 -1.65 -5.26
N PRO A 29 5.56 -2.45 -5.99
CA PRO A 29 5.63 -2.48 -7.44
C PRO A 29 5.35 -1.10 -8.08
N PHE A 30 4.38 -0.37 -7.53
CA PHE A 30 4.06 0.98 -7.98
C PHE A 30 5.23 1.95 -7.74
N LEU A 31 5.78 1.98 -6.51
CA LEU A 31 6.89 2.87 -6.16
C LEU A 31 8.16 2.55 -6.95
N ILE A 32 8.52 1.27 -7.10
CA ILE A 32 9.72 0.84 -7.81
C ILE A 32 9.69 1.30 -9.27
N VAL A 33 8.55 1.12 -9.95
CA VAL A 33 8.41 1.53 -11.35
C VAL A 33 8.47 3.06 -11.49
N ILE A 34 7.83 3.80 -10.59
CA ILE A 34 7.90 5.27 -10.58
C ILE A 34 9.34 5.75 -10.37
N ILE A 35 10.02 5.28 -9.33
CA ILE A 35 11.41 5.69 -9.02
C ILE A 35 12.32 5.35 -10.20
N LYS A 36 12.21 4.14 -10.75
CA LYS A 36 12.99 3.72 -11.91
C LYS A 36 12.73 4.61 -13.12
N GLY A 37 11.47 4.93 -13.42
CA GLY A 37 11.13 5.81 -14.53
C GLY A 37 11.66 7.24 -14.35
N LEU A 38 11.67 7.77 -13.12
CA LEU A 38 12.27 9.07 -12.82
C LEU A 38 13.80 9.09 -13.00
N ILE A 39 14.48 8.01 -12.63
CA ILE A 39 15.93 7.85 -12.85
C ILE A 39 16.22 7.71 -14.34
N ASP A 40 15.47 6.86 -15.04
CA ASP A 40 15.70 6.57 -16.46
C ASP A 40 15.37 7.75 -17.37
N HIS A 41 14.48 8.67 -16.96
CA HIS A 41 14.20 9.92 -17.70
C HIS A 41 15.44 10.84 -17.83
N ARG A 42 16.46 10.67 -16.98
CA ARG A 42 17.68 11.49 -17.00
C ARG A 42 18.78 10.95 -17.91
N LYS A 43 18.60 9.77 -18.52
CA LYS A 43 19.64 9.13 -19.33
C LYS A 43 19.58 9.60 -20.80
N PRO A 44 20.72 10.01 -21.40
CA PRO A 44 20.75 10.56 -22.76
C PRO A 44 20.48 9.49 -23.85
N ASP A 45 20.74 8.22 -23.57
CA ASP A 45 20.68 7.12 -24.56
C ASP A 45 19.33 6.40 -24.62
N ARG A 46 18.30 6.90 -23.92
CA ARG A 46 16.97 6.31 -23.94
C ARG A 46 15.97 7.20 -24.66
N LEU A 47 15.10 6.56 -25.46
CA LEU A 47 13.93 7.22 -26.01
C LEU A 47 13.18 7.92 -24.87
N PRO A 48 12.78 9.20 -25.03
CA PRO A 48 12.07 9.92 -23.99
C PRO A 48 10.73 9.23 -23.74
N SER A 49 10.64 8.41 -22.68
CA SER A 49 9.36 7.90 -22.21
C SER A 49 8.61 9.05 -21.55
N SER A 50 7.37 9.30 -21.97
CA SER A 50 6.54 10.26 -21.26
C SER A 50 6.35 9.80 -19.81
N ILE A 51 6.35 10.73 -18.84
CA ILE A 51 6.09 10.42 -17.43
C ILE A 51 4.73 9.72 -17.29
N PHE A 52 3.77 10.08 -18.14
CA PHE A 52 2.48 9.38 -18.24
C PHE A 52 2.63 7.88 -18.58
N SER A 53 3.49 7.51 -19.55
CA SER A 53 3.77 6.12 -19.89
C SER A 53 4.41 5.34 -18.75
N VAL A 54 5.30 5.97 -17.97
CA VAL A 54 5.91 5.38 -16.76
C VAL A 54 4.83 5.09 -15.73
N ILE A 55 3.94 6.06 -15.47
CA ILE A 55 2.85 5.90 -14.52
C ILE A 55 1.93 4.78 -14.97
N LEU A 56 1.49 4.75 -16.23
CA LEU A 56 0.63 3.70 -16.76
C LEU A 56 1.25 2.30 -16.63
N PHE A 57 2.55 2.18 -16.89
CA PHE A 57 3.26 0.92 -16.69
C PHE A 57 3.34 0.53 -15.21
N ALA A 58 3.55 1.50 -14.30
CA ALA A 58 3.50 1.26 -12.85
C ALA A 58 2.15 0.71 -12.41
N PHE A 59 1.05 1.24 -12.96
CA PHE A 59 -0.30 0.73 -12.73
C PHE A 59 -0.48 -0.72 -13.17
N LEU A 60 0.02 -1.06 -14.36
CA LEU A 60 -0.08 -2.42 -14.88
C LEU A 60 0.70 -3.41 -14.00
N VAL A 61 1.94 -3.07 -13.63
CA VAL A 61 2.77 -3.92 -12.76
C VAL A 61 2.14 -4.08 -11.37
N HIS A 62 1.62 -2.99 -10.79
CA HIS A 62 0.86 -3.02 -9.54
C HIS A 62 -0.35 -3.95 -9.61
N THR A 63 -1.13 -3.84 -10.70
CA THR A 63 -2.35 -4.65 -10.89
C THR A 63 -2.02 -6.13 -10.96
N ILE A 64 -1.03 -6.51 -11.76
CA ILE A 64 -0.60 -7.91 -11.89
C ILE A 64 -0.08 -8.42 -10.54
N SER A 65 0.74 -7.63 -9.84
CA SER A 65 1.25 -7.96 -8.51
C SER A 65 0.11 -8.25 -7.50
N CYS A 66 -0.87 -7.35 -7.41
CA CYS A 66 -2.02 -7.51 -6.51
C CYS A 66 -2.84 -8.76 -6.84
N ILE A 67 -3.10 -9.01 -8.13
CA ILE A 67 -3.86 -10.19 -8.57
C ILE A 67 -3.09 -11.49 -8.26
N LEU A 68 -1.78 -11.52 -8.51
CA LEU A 68 -0.96 -12.70 -8.20
C LEU A 68 -0.94 -12.98 -6.70
N PHE A 69 -0.84 -11.95 -5.86
CA PHE A 69 -0.90 -12.12 -4.41
C PHE A 69 -2.27 -12.61 -3.94
N LEU A 70 -3.37 -12.06 -4.46
CA LEU A 70 -4.72 -12.55 -4.20
C LEU A 70 -4.86 -14.04 -4.54
N LEU A 71 -4.39 -14.44 -5.72
CA LEU A 71 -4.43 -15.83 -6.17
C LEU A 71 -3.59 -16.73 -5.26
N PHE A 72 -2.40 -16.27 -4.87
CA PHE A 72 -1.55 -16.99 -3.92
C PHE A 72 -2.27 -17.24 -2.59
N ILE A 73 -2.91 -16.22 -2.01
CA ILE A 73 -3.70 -16.38 -0.77
C ILE A 73 -4.87 -17.34 -0.96
N LYS A 74 -5.60 -17.25 -2.07
CA LYS A 74 -6.71 -18.18 -2.35
C LYS A 74 -6.24 -19.63 -2.49
N ILE A 75 -5.07 -19.86 -3.08
CA ILE A 75 -4.46 -21.20 -3.16
C ILE A 75 -4.03 -21.66 -1.76
N ALA A 76 -3.40 -20.78 -0.97
CA ALA A 76 -3.00 -21.08 0.40
C ALA A 76 -4.23 -21.44 1.27
N ASP A 77 -5.32 -20.69 1.16
CA ASP A 77 -6.61 -20.97 1.81
C ASP A 77 -7.20 -22.32 1.39
N ALA A 78 -7.08 -22.69 0.11
CA ALA A 78 -7.55 -23.99 -0.37
C ALA A 78 -6.75 -25.15 0.23
N GLN A 79 -5.45 -24.96 0.46
CA GLN A 79 -4.57 -25.94 1.09
C GLN A 79 -4.72 -25.98 2.61
N SER A 80 -5.01 -24.85 3.26
CA SER A 80 -5.19 -24.73 4.70
C SER A 80 -6.59 -25.12 5.18
N ARG A 81 -7.42 -25.75 4.35
CA ARG A 81 -8.80 -26.17 4.70
C ARG A 81 -8.88 -27.00 5.99
N ILE A 82 -7.81 -27.72 6.33
CA ILE A 82 -7.69 -28.47 7.59
C ILE A 82 -7.75 -27.57 8.84
N TYR A 83 -7.49 -26.27 8.72
CA TYR A 83 -7.54 -25.28 9.80
C TYR A 83 -8.81 -24.40 9.76
N GLY A 84 -9.69 -24.57 8.75
CA GLY A 84 -10.90 -23.78 8.52
C GLY A 84 -11.02 -23.32 7.07
N SER A 85 -12.24 -22.98 6.63
CA SER A 85 -12.43 -22.29 5.35
C SER A 85 -11.84 -20.89 5.41
N ASN A 86 -11.14 -20.47 4.34
CA ASN A 86 -10.56 -19.13 4.21
C ASN A 86 -9.71 -18.67 5.42
N TYR A 87 -8.89 -19.57 5.98
CA TYR A 87 -8.08 -19.33 7.17
C TYR A 87 -7.31 -18.00 7.13
N PHE A 88 -6.66 -17.65 6.02
CA PHE A 88 -5.91 -16.40 5.91
C PHE A 88 -6.83 -15.19 5.95
N GLN A 89 -7.93 -15.21 5.19
CA GLN A 89 -8.87 -14.09 5.11
C GLN A 89 -9.65 -13.87 6.40
N GLU A 90 -10.00 -14.94 7.11
CA GLU A 90 -10.87 -14.88 8.30
C GLU A 90 -10.11 -14.85 9.62
N LYS A 91 -8.85 -15.31 9.66
CA LYS A 91 -8.04 -15.32 10.89
C LYS A 91 -6.79 -14.46 10.79
N VAL A 92 -6.02 -14.56 9.71
CA VAL A 92 -4.70 -13.92 9.61
C VAL A 92 -4.81 -12.43 9.30
N PHE A 93 -5.52 -12.05 8.24
CA PHE A 93 -5.62 -10.63 7.84
C PHE A 93 -6.35 -9.74 8.85
N PRO A 94 -7.44 -10.17 9.53
CA PRO A 94 -8.06 -9.35 10.57
C PRO A 94 -7.12 -8.96 11.70
N LEU A 95 -6.23 -9.87 12.13
CA LEU A 95 -5.17 -9.57 13.10
C LEU A 95 -4.21 -8.50 12.59
N PHE A 96 -3.87 -8.53 11.30
CA PHE A 96 -3.03 -7.50 10.69
C PHE A 96 -3.66 -6.11 10.73
N TRP A 97 -4.99 -6.02 10.68
CA TRP A 97 -5.71 -4.75 10.70
C TRP A 97 -6.06 -4.24 12.11
N GLU A 98 -6.03 -5.10 13.12
CA GLU A 98 -6.30 -4.74 14.52
C GLU A 98 -5.06 -4.14 15.20
N SER A 99 -5.19 -2.93 15.73
CA SER A 99 -4.06 -2.17 16.32
C SER A 99 -4.02 -2.22 17.85
N ASN A 100 -5.10 -2.68 18.49
CA ASN A 100 -5.17 -2.80 19.95
C ASN A 100 -4.51 -4.11 20.44
N LYS A 101 -3.47 -4.02 21.29
CA LYS A 101 -2.77 -5.19 21.87
C LYS A 101 -3.73 -6.21 22.47
N GLN A 102 -4.67 -5.77 23.33
CA GLN A 102 -5.60 -6.68 24.01
C GLN A 102 -6.53 -7.39 23.03
N SER A 103 -7.00 -6.68 22.00
CA SER A 103 -7.82 -7.24 20.93
C SER A 103 -7.04 -8.29 20.13
N VAL A 104 -5.79 -7.96 19.72
CA VAL A 104 -4.91 -8.90 18.99
C VAL A 104 -4.65 -10.17 19.78
N LEU A 105 -4.26 -10.05 21.06
CA LEU A 105 -3.98 -11.20 21.91
C LEU A 105 -5.22 -12.08 22.11
N SER A 106 -6.38 -11.45 22.34
CA SER A 106 -7.67 -12.14 22.46
C SER A 106 -8.08 -12.86 21.18
N MET A 107 -7.99 -12.17 20.03
CA MET A 107 -8.32 -12.72 18.70
C MET A 107 -7.40 -13.89 18.32
N ALA A 108 -6.13 -13.83 18.72
CA ALA A 108 -5.18 -14.90 18.48
C ALA A 108 -5.29 -16.05 19.50
N GLY A 109 -6.00 -15.86 20.61
CA GLY A 109 -5.99 -16.79 21.74
C GLY A 109 -4.60 -16.93 22.39
N ALA A 110 -3.78 -15.87 22.31
CA ALA A 110 -2.45 -15.83 22.90
C ALA A 110 -2.54 -15.43 24.39
N GLY A 111 -1.67 -16.02 25.22
CA GLY A 111 -1.59 -15.66 26.64
C GLY A 111 -0.97 -14.28 26.85
N ASP A 112 -1.18 -13.69 28.02
CA ASP A 112 -0.48 -12.47 28.43
C ASP A 112 0.92 -12.84 28.96
N ASN A 113 1.86 -13.03 28.03
CA ASN A 113 3.23 -13.44 28.31
C ASN A 113 4.23 -12.69 27.41
N ILE A 114 5.52 -12.77 27.76
CA ILE A 114 6.59 -12.04 27.04
C ILE A 114 6.74 -12.45 25.57
N VAL A 115 6.41 -13.71 25.22
CA VAL A 115 6.49 -14.19 23.83
C VAL A 115 5.35 -13.59 23.01
N ALA A 116 4.14 -13.56 23.56
CA ALA A 116 2.98 -12.95 22.93
C ALA A 116 3.14 -11.44 22.77
N GLU A 117 3.75 -10.77 23.75
CA GLU A 117 4.13 -9.37 23.64
C GLU A 117 5.16 -9.14 22.53
N GLY A 118 6.20 -9.96 22.45
CA GLY A 118 7.18 -9.91 21.35
C GLY A 118 6.55 -10.09 19.97
N SER A 119 5.64 -11.07 19.83
CA SER A 119 4.87 -11.28 18.60
C SER A 119 3.97 -10.09 18.26
N PHE A 120 3.36 -9.44 19.26
CA PHE A 120 2.60 -8.21 19.03
C PHE A 120 3.49 -7.06 18.57
N VAL A 121 4.68 -6.87 19.14
CA VAL A 121 5.58 -5.77 18.75
C VAL A 121 6.00 -5.86 17.28
N ILE A 122 6.33 -7.05 16.77
CA ILE A 122 6.68 -7.22 15.35
C ILE A 122 5.49 -6.91 14.44
N LEU A 123 4.28 -7.28 14.86
CA LEU A 123 3.05 -6.96 14.14
C LEU A 123 2.78 -5.46 14.15
N TYR A 124 2.87 -4.83 15.32
CA TYR A 124 2.66 -3.39 15.48
C TYR A 124 3.65 -2.56 14.65
N THR A 125 4.89 -3.04 14.51
CA THR A 125 5.90 -2.39 13.66
C THR A 125 5.44 -2.33 12.20
N VAL A 126 4.94 -3.43 11.64
CA VAL A 126 4.45 -3.43 10.25
C VAL A 126 3.15 -2.65 10.09
N GLN A 127 2.27 -2.65 11.10
CA GLN A 127 1.07 -1.82 11.12
C GLN A 127 1.42 -0.33 11.10
N THR A 128 2.44 0.06 11.84
CA THR A 128 2.98 1.43 11.82
C THR A 128 3.52 1.78 10.43
N ILE A 129 4.30 0.89 9.80
CA ILE A 129 4.80 1.09 8.44
C ILE A 129 3.65 1.22 7.43
N ARG A 130 2.60 0.40 7.55
CA ARG A 130 1.37 0.49 6.74
C ARG A 130 0.75 1.87 6.84
N ASP A 131 0.52 2.37 8.06
CA ASP A 131 -0.15 3.64 8.29
C ASP A 131 0.66 4.81 7.72
N TRP A 132 1.98 4.82 7.96
CA TRP A 132 2.88 5.80 7.35
C TRP A 132 2.92 5.73 5.83
N SER A 133 2.91 4.52 5.27
CA SER A 133 2.85 4.33 3.82
C SER A 133 1.60 4.97 3.24
N PHE A 134 0.45 4.78 3.90
CA PHE A 134 -0.83 5.35 3.48
C PHE A 134 -0.93 6.87 3.65
N ILE A 135 -0.16 7.47 4.56
CA ILE A 135 -0.04 8.93 4.71
C ILE A 135 0.90 9.51 3.64
N ILE A 136 2.02 8.85 3.36
CA ILE A 136 3.05 9.39 2.45
C ILE A 136 2.63 9.24 0.98
N LEU A 137 2.01 8.12 0.60
CA LEU A 137 1.74 7.81 -0.80
C LEU A 137 0.83 8.83 -1.52
N PRO A 138 -0.28 9.32 -0.92
CA PRO A 138 -1.09 10.38 -1.53
C PRO A 138 -0.29 11.66 -1.77
N ILE A 139 0.52 12.09 -0.79
CA ILE A 139 1.36 13.30 -0.89
C ILE A 139 2.37 13.14 -2.03
N LEU A 140 2.99 11.97 -2.13
CA LEU A 140 3.95 11.64 -3.18
C LEU A 140 3.30 11.68 -4.57
N VAL A 141 2.12 11.07 -4.74
CA VAL A 141 1.42 11.08 -6.04
C VAL A 141 0.99 12.49 -6.44
N LEU A 142 0.45 13.27 -5.51
CA LEU A 142 0.09 14.67 -5.76
C LEU A 142 1.31 15.50 -6.17
N SER A 143 2.43 15.34 -5.46
CA SER A 143 3.69 16.03 -5.76
C SER A 143 4.23 15.68 -7.14
N LEU A 144 4.17 14.40 -7.53
CA LEU A 144 4.57 13.94 -8.86
C LEU A 144 3.65 14.47 -9.97
N GLY A 145 2.33 14.50 -9.73
CA GLY A 145 1.37 15.10 -10.65
C GLY A 145 1.64 16.59 -10.85
N SER A 146 1.85 17.33 -9.76
CA SER A 146 2.19 18.77 -9.83
C SER A 146 3.51 19.00 -10.58
N ALA A 147 4.55 18.21 -10.28
CA ALA A 147 5.82 18.30 -10.98
C ALA A 147 5.68 18.02 -12.48
N TYR A 148 4.93 16.98 -12.86
CA TYR A 148 4.68 16.66 -14.27
C TYR A 148 4.02 17.82 -15.02
N GLY A 149 2.97 18.41 -14.46
CA GLY A 149 2.26 19.52 -15.11
C GLY A 149 3.16 20.75 -15.29
N ALA A 150 4.00 21.06 -14.30
CA ALA A 150 4.97 22.16 -14.39
C ALA A 150 6.09 21.90 -15.42
N PHE A 151 6.51 20.64 -15.62
CA PHE A 151 7.50 20.29 -16.65
C PHE A 151 6.89 20.28 -18.05
N GLN A 152 5.66 19.78 -18.19
CA GLN A 152 4.99 19.70 -19.48
C GLN A 152 4.63 21.09 -20.00
N SER A 153 4.18 22.00 -19.13
CA SER A 153 3.91 23.38 -19.53
C SER A 153 5.14 24.02 -20.17
N LYS A 154 6.33 23.89 -19.57
CA LYS A 154 7.56 24.47 -20.11
C LYS A 154 7.93 23.94 -21.50
N LYS A 155 7.61 22.68 -21.81
CA LYS A 155 7.86 22.08 -23.13
C LYS A 155 6.93 22.64 -24.20
N ASP A 156 5.65 22.81 -23.89
CA ASP A 156 4.66 23.32 -24.84
C ASP A 156 4.75 24.86 -24.98
N THR A 157 5.15 25.55 -23.91
CA THR A 157 5.31 27.02 -23.82
C THR A 157 6.64 27.50 -24.44
N TYR A 158 7.56 26.60 -24.82
CA TYR A 158 8.78 27.00 -25.56
C TYR A 158 8.45 27.66 -26.92
N ARG A 159 7.21 27.50 -27.42
CA ARG A 159 6.68 28.15 -28.63
C ARG A 159 5.79 29.37 -28.39
N GLN A 160 5.33 29.61 -27.16
CA GLN A 160 4.42 30.70 -26.80
C GLN A 160 4.88 31.23 -25.44
N GLY A 161 5.49 32.40 -25.35
CA GLY A 161 6.27 32.87 -24.19
C GLY A 161 5.68 32.56 -22.79
N ASN A 162 6.55 32.31 -21.81
CA ASN A 162 6.28 31.94 -20.40
C ASN A 162 4.97 32.51 -19.82
N ASP A 163 3.86 31.82 -20.06
CA ASP A 163 2.57 32.16 -19.48
C ASP A 163 2.37 31.37 -18.19
N TYR A 164 2.34 32.09 -17.07
CA TYR A 164 2.11 31.53 -15.75
C TYR A 164 0.73 30.87 -15.65
N LEU A 165 -0.26 31.37 -16.41
CA LEU A 165 -1.61 30.82 -16.42
C LEU A 165 -1.65 29.45 -17.08
N THR A 166 -0.93 29.27 -18.20
CA THR A 166 -0.77 27.97 -18.86
C THR A 166 -0.08 26.95 -17.95
N THR A 167 0.96 27.36 -17.22
CA THR A 167 1.64 26.48 -16.26
C THR A 167 0.73 26.04 -15.12
N LEU A 168 -0.08 26.97 -14.59
CA LEU A 168 -1.03 26.67 -13.53
C LEU A 168 -2.10 25.67 -14.00
N VAL A 169 -2.68 25.88 -15.18
CA VAL A 169 -3.69 24.97 -15.76
C VAL A 169 -3.12 23.56 -15.96
N TRP A 170 -1.93 23.43 -16.54
CA TRP A 170 -1.27 22.12 -16.72
C TRP A 170 -0.99 21.41 -15.40
N THR A 171 -0.56 22.16 -14.38
CA THR A 171 -0.29 21.64 -13.04
C THR A 171 -1.57 21.10 -12.39
N ILE A 172 -2.68 21.84 -12.47
CA ILE A 172 -3.98 21.41 -11.94
C ILE A 172 -4.47 20.16 -12.67
N VAL A 173 -4.54 20.19 -13.99
CA VAL A 173 -5.05 19.07 -14.80
C VAL A 173 -4.24 17.80 -14.55
N SER A 174 -2.90 17.92 -14.51
CA SER A 174 -2.02 16.81 -14.20
C SER A 174 -2.24 16.24 -12.79
N THR A 175 -2.37 17.12 -11.79
CA THR A 175 -2.58 16.71 -10.40
C THR A 175 -3.92 15.98 -10.25
N LEU A 176 -4.98 16.46 -10.90
CA LEU A 176 -6.28 15.78 -10.94
C LEU A 176 -6.17 14.40 -11.60
N GLY A 177 -5.46 14.29 -12.72
CA GLY A 177 -5.19 13.00 -13.38
C GLY A 177 -4.44 12.03 -12.48
N ALA A 178 -3.41 12.50 -11.77
CA ALA A 178 -2.65 11.70 -10.80
C ALA A 178 -3.52 11.23 -9.63
N SER A 179 -4.41 12.08 -9.13
CA SER A 179 -5.38 11.73 -8.07
C SER A 179 -6.36 10.64 -8.51
N LEU A 180 -6.92 10.75 -9.72
CA LEU A 180 -7.82 9.73 -10.27
C LEU A 180 -7.11 8.38 -10.41
N LEU A 181 -5.89 8.40 -10.93
CA LEU A 181 -5.04 7.23 -11.01
C LEU A 181 -4.80 6.63 -9.61
N PHE A 182 -4.46 7.45 -8.62
CA PHE A 182 -4.29 6.98 -7.23
C PHE A 182 -5.55 6.32 -6.66
N ILE A 183 -6.75 6.83 -6.95
CA ILE A 183 -8.01 6.18 -6.54
C ILE A 183 -8.13 4.79 -7.17
N VAL A 184 -7.81 4.66 -8.46
CA VAL A 184 -7.81 3.35 -9.14
C VAL A 184 -6.77 2.41 -8.51
N TRP A 185 -5.58 2.93 -8.17
CA TRP A 185 -4.53 2.16 -7.49
C TRP A 185 -5.05 1.63 -6.15
N ALA A 186 -5.71 2.49 -5.37
CA ALA A 186 -6.27 2.14 -4.07
C ALA A 186 -7.34 1.05 -4.22
N LYS A 187 -8.24 1.15 -5.20
CA LYS A 187 -9.25 0.11 -5.46
C LYS A 187 -8.65 -1.25 -5.78
N ILE A 188 -7.53 -1.30 -6.48
CA ILE A 188 -6.84 -2.55 -6.79
C ILE A 188 -6.10 -3.08 -5.55
N ALA A 189 -5.44 -2.19 -4.82
CA ALA A 189 -4.73 -2.52 -3.59
C ALA A 189 -5.68 -3.07 -2.50
N GLU A 190 -6.93 -2.57 -2.42
CA GLU A 190 -7.97 -3.04 -1.48
C GLU A 190 -8.13 -4.56 -1.54
N ILE A 191 -8.06 -5.13 -2.74
CA ILE A 191 -8.26 -6.56 -2.99
C ILE A 191 -7.08 -7.39 -2.47
N ALA A 192 -5.85 -6.90 -2.59
CA ALA A 192 -4.65 -7.61 -2.14
C ALA A 192 -4.41 -7.47 -0.63
N LEU A 193 -4.92 -6.39 -0.03
CA LEU A 193 -4.74 -6.05 1.37
C LEU A 193 -5.72 -6.74 2.33
N PHE A 194 -6.78 -7.38 1.79
CA PHE A 194 -7.80 -8.11 2.55
C PHE A 194 -8.33 -7.30 3.74
N ILE A 195 -8.74 -6.06 3.47
CA ILE A 195 -9.29 -5.19 4.50
C ILE A 195 -10.58 -5.82 5.06
N PRO A 196 -10.70 -6.00 6.39
CA PRO A 196 -11.87 -6.62 6.99
C PRO A 196 -13.11 -5.72 6.87
N ASN A 197 -14.28 -6.31 7.08
CA ASN A 197 -15.57 -5.63 7.24
C ASN A 197 -16.03 -4.77 6.05
N GLY A 198 -15.46 -4.97 4.86
CA GLY A 198 -15.81 -4.19 3.67
C GLY A 198 -15.34 -2.73 3.73
N GLU A 199 -14.40 -2.42 4.62
CA GLU A 199 -13.79 -1.09 4.70
C GLU A 199 -12.90 -0.82 3.48
N THR A 200 -12.65 0.45 3.22
CA THR A 200 -11.89 0.92 2.06
C THR A 200 -10.51 1.40 2.47
N ILE A 201 -9.53 1.34 1.56
CA ILE A 201 -8.20 1.93 1.80
C ILE A 201 -8.31 3.42 2.10
N ILE A 202 -9.21 4.11 1.41
CA ILE A 202 -9.44 5.55 1.63
C ILE A 202 -9.95 5.79 3.06
N GLY A 203 -10.86 4.96 3.56
CA GLY A 203 -11.30 5.02 4.95
C GLY A 203 -10.16 4.78 5.94
N LYS A 204 -9.31 3.78 5.68
CA LYS A 204 -8.11 3.51 6.51
C LYS A 204 -7.08 4.62 6.45
N MET A 205 -6.91 5.28 5.31
CA MET A 205 -6.09 6.50 5.18
C MET A 205 -6.64 7.61 6.06
N GLN A 206 -7.94 7.91 5.97
CA GLN A 206 -8.57 8.94 6.78
C GLN A 206 -8.43 8.67 8.28
N GLU A 207 -8.58 7.41 8.69
CA GLU A 207 -8.35 6.96 10.06
C GLU A 207 -6.89 7.20 10.49
N ALA A 208 -5.91 6.81 9.67
CA ALA A 208 -4.49 7.06 9.93
C ALA A 208 -4.16 8.55 10.07
N TYR A 209 -4.69 9.40 9.17
CA TYR A 209 -4.53 10.85 9.27
C TYR A 209 -5.17 11.41 10.54
N ARG A 210 -6.39 10.98 10.88
CA ARG A 210 -7.09 11.43 12.09
C ARG A 210 -6.30 11.05 13.35
N ASN A 211 -5.78 9.83 13.40
CA ASN A 211 -4.97 9.35 14.52
C ASN A 211 -3.63 10.08 14.64
N MET A 212 -3.09 10.65 13.56
CA MET A 212 -1.88 11.47 13.59
C MET A 212 -2.16 12.91 14.07
N ILE A 213 -3.35 13.45 13.81
CA ILE A 213 -3.73 14.83 14.17
C ILE A 213 -4.28 14.91 15.61
N LEU A 214 -4.94 13.86 16.08
CA LEU A 214 -5.58 13.80 17.40
C LEU A 214 -4.68 13.23 18.51
N ASN A 215 -3.48 12.75 18.17
CA ASN A 215 -2.42 12.40 19.11
C ASN A 215 -1.36 13.51 19.15
#